data_AF-A0A2J7QD32-F1
#
_entry.id   AF-A0A2J7QD32-F1
#
_cell.length_a   1.000
_cell.length_b   1.000
_cell.length_c   1.000
_cell.angle_alpha   90.00
_cell.angle_beta   90.00
_cell.angle_gamma   90.00
#
_symmetry.space_group_name_H-M   'P 1'
#
loop_
_entity.id
_entity.type
_entity.pdbx_description
1 polymer ?
#
loop_
_entity_poly.entity_id
_entity_poly.type
_entity_poly.pdbx_seq_one_letter_code
_entity_poly.pdbx_strand_id
1 'polypeptide(L)'
;MRPHAAAWSGALCLAMFTVEVYSTCRAICDRERKWEVGDSADNTETEQSYKYDKANLYSKATFFWLTPLLWVGYTSPLELEDMGDLPKEEETEHQFKKFNDIYTSERVAAGREGRRVSLWWCYFRSCWKLFALGGLFKLMGDCVGFVGPLGISVVISYVNILRNPATVQPEYPTISEFLSNGYVMGAIVFVAALAQGTFSQSSTHLVNVEGIRLKVALQALVYDKALRLCVWNIDDHKEDLASHHEDEKLEKINGL
;
A
#
# COMPACT_ATOMS: atom_id res chain seq x y z
N MET A 1 9.06 -40.94 -15.84
CA MET A 1 9.65 -39.63 -16.21
C MET A 1 9.46 -38.64 -15.06
N ARG A 2 10.58 -38.25 -14.43
CA ARG A 2 10.83 -37.11 -13.50
C ARG A 2 9.88 -36.88 -12.29
N PRO A 3 9.93 -37.75 -11.25
CA PRO A 3 9.30 -37.52 -9.94
C PRO A 3 9.98 -36.46 -9.06
N HIS A 4 11.13 -35.93 -9.47
CA HIS A 4 11.84 -34.88 -8.73
C HIS A 4 11.19 -33.49 -8.84
N ALA A 5 10.27 -33.23 -9.78
CA ALA A 5 9.70 -31.88 -9.93
C ALA A 5 8.66 -31.53 -8.84
N ALA A 6 7.95 -32.53 -8.28
CA ALA A 6 6.85 -32.31 -7.34
C ALA A 6 7.28 -32.25 -5.87
N ALA A 7 8.38 -32.91 -5.50
CA ALA A 7 8.93 -32.80 -4.14
C ALA A 7 9.59 -31.43 -3.90
N TRP A 8 10.18 -30.86 -4.95
CA TRP A 8 10.72 -29.51 -4.91
C TRP A 8 9.59 -28.50 -4.81
N SER A 9 8.44 -28.70 -5.45
CA SER A 9 7.35 -27.71 -5.41
C SER A 9 6.68 -27.54 -4.04
N GLY A 10 6.56 -28.60 -3.23
CA GLY A 10 5.99 -28.54 -1.87
C GLY A 10 6.95 -27.94 -0.83
N ALA A 11 8.22 -28.37 -0.86
CA ALA A 11 9.27 -27.76 -0.06
C ALA A 11 9.56 -26.32 -0.51
N LEU A 12 9.51 -26.03 -1.82
CA LEU A 12 9.48 -24.67 -2.36
C LEU A 12 8.23 -23.95 -1.90
N CYS A 13 7.03 -24.53 -1.81
CA CYS A 13 5.86 -23.80 -1.33
C CYS A 13 5.99 -23.38 0.13
N LEU A 14 6.48 -24.25 1.02
CA LEU A 14 6.71 -23.90 2.43
C LEU A 14 7.94 -22.99 2.61
N ALA A 15 9.00 -23.18 1.82
CA ALA A 15 10.15 -22.30 1.78
C ALA A 15 9.80 -20.94 1.17
N MET A 16 8.95 -20.89 0.13
CA MET A 16 8.40 -19.68 -0.45
C MET A 16 7.49 -19.03 0.57
N PHE A 17 6.61 -19.77 1.25
CA PHE A 17 5.77 -19.23 2.31
C PHE A 17 6.58 -18.61 3.46
N THR A 18 7.65 -19.26 3.88
CA THR A 18 8.53 -18.75 4.94
C THR A 18 9.43 -17.62 4.44
N VAL A 19 9.93 -17.67 3.19
CA VAL A 19 10.65 -16.58 2.52
C VAL A 19 9.73 -15.41 2.19
N GLU A 20 8.44 -15.64 2.01
CA GLU A 20 7.39 -14.66 1.69
C GLU A 20 6.89 -13.99 2.97
N VAL A 21 6.62 -14.76 4.03
CA VAL A 21 6.41 -14.22 5.37
C VAL A 21 7.65 -13.46 5.82
N TYR A 22 8.85 -14.01 5.59
CA TYR A 22 10.11 -13.34 5.93
C TYR A 22 10.39 -12.12 5.04
N SER A 23 10.03 -12.11 3.76
CA SER A 23 10.23 -10.97 2.85
C SER A 23 9.17 -9.90 3.07
N THR A 24 7.95 -10.27 3.45
CA THR A 24 6.90 -9.35 3.90
C THR A 24 7.33 -8.73 5.23
N CYS A 25 7.74 -9.56 6.21
CA CYS A 25 8.31 -9.09 7.47
C CYS A 25 9.57 -8.25 7.25
N ARG A 26 10.44 -8.60 6.31
CA ARG A 26 11.66 -7.84 6.02
C ARG A 26 11.35 -6.56 5.23
N ALA A 27 10.40 -6.55 4.32
CA ALA A 27 10.00 -5.33 3.60
C ALA A 27 9.27 -4.35 4.53
N ILE A 28 8.49 -4.88 5.48
CA ILE A 28 7.90 -4.11 6.57
C ILE A 28 9.01 -3.64 7.54
N CYS A 29 9.94 -4.50 7.96
CA CYS A 29 11.07 -4.14 8.83
C CYS A 29 12.10 -3.20 8.17
N ASP A 30 12.39 -3.32 6.87
CA ASP A 30 13.32 -2.45 6.14
C ASP A 30 12.65 -1.10 5.84
N ARG A 31 11.31 -1.08 5.75
CA ARG A 31 10.52 0.14 5.79
C ARG A 31 10.67 0.73 7.20
N GLU A 32 10.31 0.03 8.28
CA GLU A 32 10.44 0.45 9.70
C GLU A 32 11.85 0.94 10.07
N ARG A 33 12.93 0.23 9.71
CA ARG A 33 14.32 0.64 10.01
C ARG A 33 14.71 1.96 9.33
N LYS A 34 14.09 2.29 8.20
CA LYS A 34 14.27 3.58 7.52
C LYS A 34 13.50 4.72 8.21
N TRP A 35 12.49 4.39 9.03
CA TRP A 35 11.64 5.34 9.75
C TRP A 35 12.02 5.51 11.23
N GLU A 36 12.49 4.46 11.92
CA GLU A 36 13.01 4.53 13.30
C GLU A 36 14.22 5.49 13.43
N VAL A 37 15.03 5.57 12.37
CA VAL A 37 16.15 6.52 12.29
C VAL A 37 15.66 7.98 12.18
N GLY A 38 14.39 8.21 11.81
CA GLY A 38 13.76 9.53 11.74
C GLY A 38 12.97 9.95 12.99
N ASP A 39 12.42 9.00 13.74
CA ASP A 39 11.44 9.26 14.82
C ASP A 39 12.05 9.40 16.23
N SER A 40 13.34 9.09 16.42
CA SER A 40 14.00 9.18 17.74
C SER A 40 14.17 10.61 18.29
N ALA A 41 13.52 11.64 17.72
CA ALA A 41 13.78 13.04 18.02
C ALA A 41 12.62 13.85 18.64
N ASP A 42 11.39 13.34 18.80
CA ASP A 42 10.31 14.20 19.35
C ASP A 42 9.21 13.45 20.14
N ASN A 43 9.47 13.21 21.43
CA ASN A 43 8.47 12.74 22.39
C ASN A 43 7.71 13.94 22.99
N THR A 44 6.59 14.32 22.37
CA THR A 44 5.51 15.08 23.03
C THR A 44 4.25 14.22 23.03
N GLU A 45 3.74 13.91 24.22
CA GLU A 45 2.53 13.10 24.43
C GLU A 45 1.28 13.84 23.96
N THR A 46 0.95 13.72 22.67
CA THR A 46 -0.41 13.98 22.17
C THR A 46 -1.25 12.70 22.26
N GLU A 47 -2.54 12.86 22.55
CA GLU A 47 -3.52 11.79 22.70
C GLU A 47 -3.80 11.10 21.36
N GLN A 48 -2.88 10.23 20.93
CA GLN A 48 -2.95 9.53 19.66
C GLN A 48 -3.94 8.36 19.71
N SER A 49 -5.13 8.55 19.13
CA SER A 49 -6.11 7.48 18.89
C SER A 49 -5.58 6.47 17.86
N TYR A 50 -4.77 6.93 16.89
CA TYR A 50 -4.13 6.10 15.88
C TYR A 50 -2.89 5.36 16.42
N LYS A 51 -3.08 4.15 16.95
CA LYS A 51 -2.01 3.31 17.53
C LYS A 51 -1.38 2.30 16.54
N TYR A 52 -1.43 2.59 15.24
CA TYR A 52 -0.87 1.68 14.23
C TYR A 52 0.62 1.46 14.44
N ASP A 53 1.37 2.52 14.73
CA ASP A 53 2.83 2.45 14.77
C ASP A 53 3.36 1.64 15.97
N LYS A 54 2.69 1.79 17.13
CA LYS A 54 3.03 1.11 18.39
C LYS A 54 2.50 -0.34 18.49
N ALA A 55 1.83 -0.85 17.45
CA ALA A 55 1.19 -2.17 17.48
C ALA A 55 2.18 -3.30 17.12
N ASN A 56 2.12 -4.41 17.86
CA ASN A 56 2.85 -5.63 17.51
C ASN A 56 2.52 -6.12 16.09
N LEU A 57 3.47 -6.79 15.43
CA LEU A 57 3.34 -7.28 14.05
C LEU A 57 2.06 -8.10 13.81
N TYR A 58 1.66 -8.92 14.78
CA TYR A 58 0.42 -9.68 14.72
C TYR A 58 -0.84 -8.80 14.76
N SER A 59 -0.81 -7.73 15.57
CA SER A 59 -1.89 -6.74 15.65
C SER A 59 -2.01 -5.92 14.36
N LYS A 60 -0.88 -5.59 13.72
CA LYS A 60 -0.86 -4.96 12.38
C LYS A 60 -1.47 -5.90 11.33
N ALA A 61 -1.13 -7.18 11.33
CA ALA A 61 -1.63 -8.17 10.35
C ALA A 61 -3.13 -8.48 10.50
N THR A 62 -3.63 -8.51 11.74
CA THR A 62 -5.04 -8.82 12.04
C THR A 62 -5.92 -7.58 12.20
N PHE A 63 -5.36 -6.37 12.00
CA PHE A 63 -6.02 -5.09 12.27
C PHE A 63 -6.57 -4.97 13.71
N PHE A 64 -5.97 -5.68 14.66
CA PHE A 64 -6.46 -5.73 16.03
C PHE A 64 -6.33 -4.37 16.75
N TRP A 65 -5.38 -3.53 16.32
CA TRP A 65 -5.24 -2.15 16.79
C TRP A 65 -6.47 -1.28 16.49
N LEU A 66 -7.28 -1.64 15.48
CA LEU A 66 -8.51 -0.94 15.10
C LEU A 66 -9.72 -1.37 15.93
N THR A 67 -9.68 -2.56 16.53
CA THR A 67 -10.77 -3.13 17.34
C THR A 67 -11.29 -2.22 18.46
N PRO A 68 -10.45 -1.53 19.28
CA PRO A 68 -10.97 -0.63 20.31
C PRO A 68 -11.75 0.55 19.72
N LEU A 69 -11.30 1.12 18.60
CA LEU A 69 -12.01 2.22 17.93
C LEU A 69 -13.36 1.73 17.36
N LEU A 70 -13.38 0.54 16.77
CA LEU A 70 -14.62 -0.08 16.27
C LEU A 70 -15.63 -0.32 17.40
N TRP A 71 -15.16 -0.67 18.59
CA TRP A 71 -16.01 -0.87 19.75
C TRP A 71 -16.67 0.43 20.21
N VAL A 72 -15.93 1.53 20.24
CA VAL A 72 -16.50 2.87 20.54
C VAL A 72 -17.60 3.21 19.53
N GLY A 73 -17.35 2.96 18.24
CA GLY A 73 -18.33 3.17 17.17
C GLY A 73 -19.56 2.27 17.20
N TYR A 74 -19.46 1.12 17.86
CA TYR A 74 -20.60 0.27 18.14
C TYR A 74 -21.48 0.86 19.27
N THR A 75 -20.85 1.47 20.28
CA THR A 75 -21.55 2.02 21.44
C THR A 75 -22.12 3.42 21.21
N SER A 76 -21.43 4.26 20.45
CA SER A 76 -21.77 5.66 20.19
C SER A 76 -21.38 6.04 18.75
N PRO A 77 -22.08 6.98 18.10
CA PRO A 77 -21.62 7.52 16.81
C PRO A 77 -20.25 8.19 16.99
N LEU A 78 -19.27 7.87 16.14
CA LEU A 78 -17.94 8.48 16.19
C LEU A 78 -18.03 9.97 15.88
N GLU A 79 -17.49 10.79 16.79
CA GLU A 79 -17.26 12.21 16.55
C GLU A 79 -15.80 12.46 16.13
N LEU A 80 -15.46 13.68 15.70
CA LEU A 80 -14.10 13.99 15.23
C LEU A 80 -13.08 13.96 16.37
N GLU A 81 -13.55 14.28 17.57
CA GLU A 81 -12.82 14.28 18.83
C GLU A 81 -12.30 12.87 19.20
N ASP A 82 -13.04 11.80 18.85
CA ASP A 82 -12.66 10.42 19.15
C ASP A 82 -11.55 9.87 18.22
N MET A 83 -11.37 10.49 17.05
CA MET A 83 -10.43 10.02 16.02
C MET A 83 -8.98 10.40 16.32
N GLY A 84 -8.75 11.30 17.28
CA GLY A 84 -7.43 11.79 17.69
C GLY A 84 -6.64 12.46 16.56
N ASP A 85 -5.41 12.86 16.88
CA ASP A 85 -4.53 13.48 15.89
C ASP A 85 -3.86 12.45 14.97
N LEU A 86 -3.65 12.88 13.73
CA LEU A 86 -2.93 12.11 12.71
C LEU A 86 -1.42 12.12 13.04
N PRO A 87 -0.70 10.99 12.89
CA PRO A 87 0.76 10.98 13.08
C PRO A 87 1.46 11.92 12.09
N LYS A 88 2.59 12.50 12.50
CA LYS A 88 3.36 13.49 11.73
C LYS A 88 3.73 12.99 10.32
N GLU A 89 3.91 11.68 10.17
CA GLU A 89 4.27 11.04 8.90
C GLU A 89 3.11 11.05 7.92
N GLU A 90 1.87 10.94 8.40
CA GLU A 90 0.66 10.97 7.57
C GLU A 90 0.13 12.39 7.38
N GLU A 91 0.74 13.38 8.04
CA GLU A 91 0.39 14.78 7.90
C GLU A 91 0.55 15.28 6.46
N THR A 92 -0.39 16.14 6.06
CA THR A 92 -0.43 16.72 4.72
C THR A 92 0.86 17.47 4.38
N GLU A 93 1.47 18.19 5.33
CA GLU A 93 2.72 18.91 5.12
C GLU A 93 3.86 17.96 4.74
N HIS A 94 4.00 16.86 5.48
CA HIS A 94 5.04 15.87 5.21
C HIS A 94 4.87 15.23 3.83
N GLN A 95 3.65 14.79 3.50
CA GLN A 95 3.35 14.18 2.20
C GLN A 95 3.52 15.18 1.05
N PHE A 96 3.12 16.43 1.24
CA PHE A 96 3.33 17.51 0.30
C PHE A 96 4.82 17.77 0.05
N LYS A 97 5.63 17.92 1.11
CA LYS A 97 7.07 18.14 1.01
C LYS A 97 7.76 17.02 0.22
N LYS A 98 7.46 15.77 0.55
CA LYS A 98 8.00 14.59 -0.14
C LYS A 98 7.65 14.58 -1.63
N PHE A 99 6.41 14.91 -1.99
CA PHE A 99 6.01 14.99 -3.40
C PHE A 99 6.65 16.20 -4.10
N ASN A 100 6.73 17.34 -3.42
CA ASN A 100 7.32 18.57 -3.95
C ASN A 100 8.82 18.43 -4.22
N ASP A 101 9.56 17.65 -3.43
CA ASP A 101 10.96 17.32 -3.69
C ASP A 101 11.12 16.53 -4.99
N ILE A 102 10.26 15.52 -5.21
CA ILE A 102 10.22 14.74 -6.47
C ILE A 102 9.90 15.68 -7.64
N TYR A 103 8.86 16.49 -7.51
CA TYR A 103 8.46 17.46 -8.54
C TYR A 103 9.58 18.45 -8.86
N THR A 104 10.27 18.99 -7.85
CA THR A 104 11.36 19.95 -8.04
C THR A 104 12.56 19.30 -8.72
N SER A 105 12.89 18.06 -8.35
CA SER A 105 13.95 17.29 -9.03
C SER A 105 13.65 17.06 -10.52
N GLU A 106 12.39 16.75 -10.86
CA GLU A 106 11.95 16.61 -12.25
C GLU A 106 12.01 17.96 -12.99
N ARG A 107 11.64 19.06 -12.33
CA ARG A 107 11.75 20.40 -12.92
C ARG A 107 13.18 20.76 -13.30
N VAL A 108 14.15 20.46 -12.42
CA VAL A 108 15.57 20.71 -12.68
C VAL A 108 16.07 19.84 -13.83
N ALA A 109 15.70 18.56 -13.87
CA ALA A 109 16.06 17.65 -14.96
C ALA A 109 15.48 18.11 -16.30
N ALA A 110 14.19 18.44 -16.32
CA ALA A 110 13.50 18.93 -17.51
C ALA A 110 14.09 20.26 -18.01
N GLY A 111 14.48 21.17 -17.11
CA GLY A 111 15.14 22.43 -17.46
C GLY A 111 16.51 22.25 -18.12
N ARG A 112 17.28 21.24 -17.72
CA ARG A 112 18.58 20.89 -18.35
C ARG A 112 18.40 20.33 -19.76
N GLU A 113 17.30 19.60 -19.98
CA GLU A 113 16.99 18.94 -21.25
C GLU A 113 16.13 19.80 -22.19
N GLY A 114 15.73 21.01 -21.77
CA GLY A 114 14.79 21.85 -22.53
C GLY A 114 13.40 21.21 -22.70
N ARG A 115 13.05 20.22 -21.87
CA ARG A 115 11.79 19.47 -21.95
C ARG A 115 10.72 20.13 -21.08
N ARG A 116 9.45 19.93 -21.44
CA ARG A 116 8.31 20.29 -20.58
C ARG A 116 8.22 19.35 -19.37
N VAL A 117 7.90 19.92 -18.21
CA VAL A 117 7.71 19.16 -16.96
C VAL A 117 6.42 18.34 -17.05
N SER A 118 6.52 17.03 -16.88
CA SER A 118 5.36 16.12 -16.89
C SER A 118 4.94 15.75 -15.47
N LEU A 119 3.82 16.30 -15.01
CA LEU A 119 3.23 15.95 -13.71
C LEU A 119 2.85 14.47 -13.62
N TRP A 120 2.36 13.91 -14.72
CA TRP A 120 2.00 12.49 -14.79
C TRP A 120 3.21 11.57 -14.56
N TRP A 121 4.39 11.98 -15.01
CA TRP A 121 5.63 11.22 -14.76
C TRP A 121 6.05 11.31 -13.29
N CYS A 122 5.95 12.49 -12.67
CA CYS A 122 6.20 12.65 -11.23
C CYS A 122 5.25 11.78 -10.40
N TYR A 123 3.96 11.79 -10.76
CA TYR A 123 2.93 10.97 -10.16
C TYR A 123 3.28 9.49 -10.27
N PHE A 124 3.54 9.01 -11.48
CA PHE A 124 3.89 7.61 -11.71
C PHE A 124 5.17 7.22 -10.96
N ARG A 125 6.21 8.04 -11.02
CA ARG A 125 7.50 7.78 -10.36
C ARG A 125 7.41 7.74 -8.83
N SER A 126 6.51 8.53 -8.23
CA SER A 126 6.22 8.48 -6.80
C SER A 126 5.55 7.15 -6.42
N CYS A 127 4.60 6.69 -7.23
CA CYS A 127 3.76 5.54 -6.90
C CYS A 127 4.37 4.19 -7.26
N TRP A 128 5.15 4.11 -8.34
CA TRP A 128 5.42 2.83 -9.00
C TRP A 128 6.12 1.83 -8.09
N LYS A 129 7.02 2.28 -7.20
CA LYS A 129 7.76 1.38 -6.30
C LYS A 129 6.82 0.67 -5.32
N LEU A 130 5.82 1.39 -4.81
CA LEU A 130 4.90 0.88 -3.82
C LEU A 130 3.75 0.11 -4.49
N PHE A 131 3.33 0.55 -5.66
CA PHE A 131 2.38 -0.18 -6.49
C PHE A 131 2.95 -1.52 -6.98
N ALA A 132 4.22 -1.55 -7.37
CA ALA A 132 4.92 -2.79 -7.74
C ALA A 132 5.04 -3.74 -6.54
N LEU A 133 5.35 -3.21 -5.35
CA LEU A 133 5.43 -4.00 -4.12
C LEU A 133 4.06 -4.60 -3.74
N GLY A 134 2.99 -3.80 -3.77
CA GLY A 134 1.63 -4.28 -3.54
C GLY A 134 1.20 -5.32 -4.59
N GLY A 135 1.48 -5.05 -5.86
CA GLY A 135 1.21 -5.98 -6.96
C GLY A 135 1.92 -7.32 -6.81
N LEU A 136 3.17 -7.32 -6.34
CA LEU A 136 3.93 -8.55 -6.07
C LEU A 136 3.27 -9.39 -4.95
N PHE A 137 2.88 -8.75 -3.84
CA PHE A 137 2.16 -9.43 -2.76
C PHE A 137 0.81 -9.97 -3.22
N LYS A 138 0.12 -9.24 -4.10
CA LYS A 138 -1.14 -9.69 -4.68
C LYS A 138 -0.95 -10.94 -5.54
N LEU A 139 0.08 -10.93 -6.38
CA LEU A 139 0.42 -12.07 -7.24
C LEU A 139 0.78 -13.32 -6.43
N MET A 140 1.55 -13.18 -5.35
CA MET A 140 1.82 -14.27 -4.42
C MET A 140 0.54 -14.82 -3.77
N GLY A 141 -0.35 -13.93 -3.31
CA GLY A 141 -1.64 -14.33 -2.76
C GLY A 141 -2.48 -15.10 -3.79
N ASP A 142 -2.49 -14.67 -5.05
CA ASP A 142 -3.21 -15.35 -6.12
C ASP A 142 -2.55 -16.72 -6.45
N CYS A 143 -1.22 -16.84 -6.37
CA CYS A 143 -0.51 -18.13 -6.47
C CYS A 143 -0.95 -19.12 -5.37
N VAL A 144 -1.03 -18.65 -4.12
CA VAL A 144 -1.53 -19.46 -2.99
C VAL A 144 -3.01 -19.82 -3.19
N GLY A 145 -3.79 -18.94 -3.82
CA GLY A 145 -5.20 -19.20 -4.14
C GLY A 145 -5.44 -20.40 -5.04
N PHE A 146 -4.47 -20.80 -5.88
CA PHE A 146 -4.55 -22.01 -6.69
C PHE A 146 -4.44 -23.31 -5.88
N VAL A 147 -3.92 -23.25 -4.64
CA VAL A 147 -3.79 -24.44 -3.77
C VAL A 147 -5.14 -25.02 -3.41
N GLY A 148 -6.19 -24.20 -3.27
CA GLY A 148 -7.55 -24.67 -2.96
C GLY A 148 -8.11 -25.63 -4.02
N PRO A 149 -8.26 -25.20 -5.30
CA PRO A 149 -8.73 -26.06 -6.39
C PRO A 149 -7.86 -27.30 -6.62
N LEU A 150 -6.53 -27.16 -6.52
CA LEU A 150 -5.60 -28.28 -6.64
C LEU A 150 -5.75 -29.28 -5.48
N GLY A 151 -5.97 -28.79 -4.27
CA GLY A 151 -6.20 -29.63 -3.09
C GLY A 151 -7.45 -30.48 -3.19
N ILE A 152 -8.55 -29.94 -3.73
CA ILE A 152 -9.78 -30.71 -3.97
C ILE A 152 -9.51 -31.90 -4.90
N SER A 153 -8.70 -31.71 -5.94
CA SER A 153 -8.35 -32.78 -6.90
C SER A 153 -7.58 -33.93 -6.24
N VAL A 154 -6.69 -33.60 -5.30
CA VAL A 154 -5.92 -34.59 -4.51
C VAL A 154 -6.83 -35.35 -3.54
N VAL A 155 -7.75 -34.66 -2.86
CA VAL A 155 -8.72 -35.30 -1.94
C VAL A 155 -9.63 -36.27 -2.68
N ILE A 156 -10.10 -35.92 -3.88
CA ILE A 156 -10.91 -36.82 -4.71
C ILE A 156 -10.11 -38.08 -5.10
N SER A 157 -8.85 -37.92 -5.49
CA SER A 157 -7.96 -39.04 -5.80
C SER A 157 -7.75 -39.97 -4.60
N TYR A 158 -7.56 -39.41 -3.40
CA TYR A 158 -7.42 -40.17 -2.15
C TYR A 158 -8.66 -41.03 -1.84
N VAL A 159 -9.86 -40.47 -1.99
CA VAL A 159 -11.12 -41.21 -1.77
C VAL A 159 -11.29 -42.34 -2.79
N ASN A 160 -10.87 -42.14 -4.04
CA ASN A 160 -10.95 -43.18 -5.07
C ASN A 160 -10.01 -44.37 -4.78
N ILE A 161 -8.81 -44.11 -4.24
CA ILE A 161 -7.85 -45.14 -3.82
C ILE A 161 -8.38 -45.94 -2.63
N LEU A 162 -8.99 -45.27 -1.64
CA LEU A 162 -9.65 -45.94 -0.50
C LEU A 162 -10.80 -46.85 -0.95
N ARG A 163 -11.52 -46.47 -2.01
CA ARG A 163 -12.69 -47.22 -2.52
C ARG A 163 -12.32 -48.43 -3.37
N ASN A 164 -11.15 -48.45 -4.01
CA ASN A 164 -10.66 -49.55 -4.85
C ASN A 164 -9.25 -49.99 -4.41
N PRO A 165 -9.10 -50.91 -3.44
CA PRO A 165 -7.82 -51.30 -2.85
C PRO A 165 -7.03 -52.27 -3.75
N ALA A 166 -6.85 -51.94 -5.02
CA ALA A 166 -6.13 -52.76 -5.99
C ALA A 166 -4.87 -52.03 -6.46
N THR A 167 -3.90 -51.77 -5.59
CA THR A 167 -2.46 -51.68 -5.91
C THR A 167 -1.57 -51.40 -4.69
N VAL A 168 -0.53 -52.22 -4.60
CA VAL A 168 0.70 -52.22 -3.78
C VAL A 168 1.07 -50.91 -3.08
N GLN A 169 1.22 -50.97 -1.75
CA GLN A 169 1.90 -49.95 -0.94
C GLN A 169 3.40 -50.31 -0.78
N PRO A 170 4.36 -49.40 -1.04
CA PRO A 170 5.77 -49.62 -0.73
C PRO A 170 6.14 -49.20 0.71
N GLU A 171 7.21 -49.80 1.22
CA GLU A 171 7.64 -49.87 2.63
C GLU A 171 8.33 -48.60 3.19
N TYR A 172 8.41 -47.50 2.42
CA TYR A 172 9.05 -46.25 2.86
C TYR A 172 8.19 -45.02 2.51
N PRO A 173 7.84 -44.15 3.48
CA PRO A 173 6.92 -43.05 3.24
C PRO A 173 7.58 -41.98 2.36
N THR A 174 7.09 -41.85 1.14
CA THR A 174 7.53 -40.81 0.20
C THR A 174 6.65 -39.57 0.39
N ILE A 175 7.20 -38.36 0.22
CA ILE A 175 6.50 -37.07 0.44
C ILE A 175 5.17 -36.97 -0.36
N SER A 176 5.08 -37.69 -1.49
CA SER A 176 3.86 -37.80 -2.31
C SER A 176 2.71 -38.58 -1.64
N GLU A 177 2.99 -39.57 -0.79
CA GLU A 177 1.95 -40.28 -0.03
C GLU A 177 1.52 -39.49 1.22
N PHE A 178 2.43 -38.71 1.81
CA PHE A 178 2.11 -37.79 2.90
C PHE A 178 1.14 -36.69 2.45
N LEU A 179 1.32 -36.17 1.22
CA LEU A 179 0.39 -35.25 0.56
C LEU A 179 -0.85 -35.96 -0.01
N SER A 180 -0.79 -37.27 -0.24
CA SER A 180 -1.94 -38.04 -0.70
C SER A 180 -2.93 -38.33 0.44
N ASN A 181 -2.52 -38.24 1.71
CA ASN A 181 -3.43 -38.34 2.83
C ASN A 181 -4.39 -37.14 2.85
N GLY A 182 -5.67 -37.37 2.56
CA GLY A 182 -6.68 -36.32 2.44
C GLY A 182 -6.81 -35.42 3.68
N TYR A 183 -6.54 -35.94 4.88
CA TYR A 183 -6.56 -35.15 6.12
C TYR A 183 -5.43 -34.11 6.17
N VAL A 184 -4.22 -34.49 5.74
CA VAL A 184 -3.06 -33.58 5.69
C VAL A 184 -3.28 -32.53 4.61
N MET A 185 -3.83 -32.91 3.45
CA MET A 185 -4.14 -31.95 2.38
C MET A 185 -5.22 -30.95 2.81
N GLY A 186 -6.23 -31.39 3.56
CA GLY A 186 -7.22 -30.50 4.15
C GLY A 186 -6.60 -29.44 5.07
N ALA A 187 -5.65 -29.84 5.93
CA ALA A 187 -4.91 -28.90 6.77
C ALA A 187 -4.07 -27.91 5.96
N ILE A 188 -3.41 -28.36 4.89
CA ILE A 188 -2.63 -27.50 3.99
C ILE A 188 -3.52 -26.47 3.29
N VAL A 189 -4.67 -26.89 2.75
CA VAL A 189 -5.63 -25.98 2.09
C VAL A 189 -6.15 -24.95 3.09
N PHE A 190 -6.43 -25.34 4.33
CA PHE A 190 -6.89 -24.42 5.37
C PHE A 190 -5.82 -23.35 5.68
N VAL A 191 -4.57 -23.75 5.90
CA VAL A 191 -3.47 -22.81 6.14
C VAL A 191 -3.22 -21.91 4.93
N ALA A 192 -3.25 -22.47 3.72
CA ALA A 192 -3.11 -21.72 2.48
C ALA A 192 -4.23 -20.66 2.32
N ALA A 193 -5.48 -21.00 2.64
CA ALA A 193 -6.61 -20.08 2.55
C ALA A 193 -6.47 -18.90 3.54
N LEU A 194 -6.08 -19.16 4.79
CA LEU A 194 -5.81 -18.10 5.77
C LEU A 194 -4.70 -17.16 5.30
N ALA A 195 -3.66 -17.72 4.70
CA ALA A 195 -2.54 -16.94 4.21
C ALA A 195 -2.87 -16.13 2.95
N GLN A 196 -3.59 -16.71 1.99
CA GLN A 196 -4.13 -16.00 0.83
C GLN A 196 -4.94 -14.78 1.28
N GLY A 197 -5.84 -14.98 2.27
CA GLY A 197 -6.62 -13.90 2.84
C GLY A 197 -5.74 -12.79 3.40
N THR A 198 -4.76 -13.16 4.23
CA THR A 198 -3.83 -12.21 4.86
C THR A 198 -3.01 -11.43 3.81
N PHE A 199 -2.46 -12.08 2.79
CA PHE A 199 -1.71 -11.43 1.73
C PHE A 199 -2.57 -10.49 0.90
N SER A 200 -3.78 -10.92 0.53
CA SER A 200 -4.69 -10.07 -0.24
C SER A 200 -5.07 -8.83 0.55
N GLN A 201 -5.38 -8.97 1.85
CA GLN A 201 -5.71 -7.83 2.71
C GLN A 201 -4.50 -6.90 2.93
N SER A 202 -3.32 -7.46 3.18
CA SER A 202 -2.08 -6.69 3.34
C SER A 202 -1.73 -5.89 2.09
N SER A 203 -1.88 -6.49 0.89
CA SER A 203 -1.69 -5.80 -0.39
C SER A 203 -2.69 -4.65 -0.56
N THR A 204 -3.97 -4.90 -0.31
CA THR A 204 -5.01 -3.87 -0.46
C THR A 204 -4.79 -2.73 0.52
N HIS A 205 -4.44 -3.02 1.78
CA HIS A 205 -4.10 -1.99 2.76
C HIS A 205 -2.91 -1.15 2.31
N LEU A 206 -1.81 -1.78 1.89
CA LEU A 206 -0.62 -1.08 1.41
C LEU A 206 -0.94 -0.15 0.23
N VAL A 207 -1.67 -0.63 -0.78
CA VAL A 207 -2.03 0.17 -1.96
C VAL A 207 -2.96 1.32 -1.58
N ASN A 208 -3.93 1.08 -0.71
CA ASN A 208 -4.89 2.11 -0.29
C ASN A 208 -4.23 3.22 0.53
N VAL A 209 -3.36 2.88 1.50
CA VAL A 209 -2.64 3.87 2.31
C VAL A 209 -1.77 4.77 1.44
N GLU A 210 -1.03 4.20 0.50
CA GLU A 210 -0.19 5.00 -0.40
C GLU A 210 -1.00 5.83 -1.40
N GLY A 211 -2.15 5.30 -1.84
CA GLY A 211 -3.11 6.05 -2.65
C GLY A 211 -3.64 7.29 -1.92
N ILE A 212 -3.94 7.16 -0.62
CA ILE A 212 -4.39 8.28 0.23
C ILE A 212 -3.28 9.31 0.36
N ARG A 213 -2.06 8.90 0.75
CA ARG A 213 -0.90 9.81 0.89
C ARG A 213 -0.63 10.60 -0.38
N LEU A 214 -0.67 9.93 -1.52
CA LEU A 214 -0.51 10.56 -2.82
C LEU A 214 -1.64 11.56 -3.14
N LYS A 215 -2.90 11.18 -2.89
CA LYS A 215 -4.06 12.03 -3.10
C LYS A 215 -3.92 13.33 -2.29
N VAL A 216 -3.58 13.21 -1.01
CA VAL A 216 -3.38 14.34 -0.09
C VAL A 216 -2.25 15.25 -0.57
N ALA A 217 -1.10 14.68 -0.93
CA ALA A 217 0.02 15.45 -1.47
C ALA A 217 -0.34 16.21 -2.76
N LEU A 218 -1.09 15.57 -3.66
CA LEU A 218 -1.52 16.18 -4.91
C LEU A 218 -2.52 17.31 -4.67
N GLN A 219 -3.48 17.11 -3.75
CA GLN A 219 -4.44 18.14 -3.36
C GLN A 219 -3.72 19.38 -2.79
N ALA A 220 -2.75 19.17 -1.89
CA ALA A 220 -1.94 20.26 -1.33
C ALA A 220 -1.14 21.01 -2.42
N LEU A 221 -0.56 20.29 -3.38
CA LEU A 221 0.17 20.91 -4.50
C LEU A 221 -0.74 21.74 -5.40
N VAL A 222 -1.91 21.22 -5.77
CA VAL A 222 -2.87 21.95 -6.59
C VAL A 222 -3.33 23.21 -5.86
N TYR A 223 -3.57 23.11 -4.55
CA TYR A 223 -3.95 24.24 -3.72
C TYR A 223 -2.85 25.33 -3.67
N ASP A 224 -1.58 24.97 -3.41
CA ASP A 224 -0.44 25.91 -3.44
C ASP A 224 -0.33 26.62 -4.80
N LYS A 225 -0.52 25.89 -5.91
CA LYS A 225 -0.44 26.48 -7.25
C LYS A 225 -1.64 27.34 -7.58
N ALA A 226 -2.85 26.95 -7.21
CA ALA A 226 -4.05 27.74 -7.40
C ALA A 226 -3.95 29.07 -6.66
N LEU A 227 -3.52 29.05 -5.39
CA LEU A 227 -3.32 30.26 -4.59
C LEU A 227 -2.31 31.21 -5.23
N ARG A 228 -1.16 30.69 -5.70
CA ARG A 228 -0.16 31.53 -6.37
C ARG A 228 -0.71 32.14 -7.65
N LEU A 229 -1.40 31.35 -8.48
CA LEU A 229 -2.00 31.85 -9.74
C LEU A 229 -3.06 32.93 -9.50
N CYS A 230 -3.92 32.75 -8.50
CA CYS A 230 -4.93 33.77 -8.15
C CYS A 230 -4.29 35.09 -7.73
N VAL A 231 -3.17 35.05 -6.99
CA VAL A 231 -2.45 36.26 -6.59
C VAL A 231 -1.93 37.02 -7.81
N TRP A 232 -1.27 36.34 -8.76
CA TRP A 232 -0.79 36.99 -9.99
C TRP A 232 -1.93 37.62 -10.81
N ASN A 233 -3.06 36.92 -10.94
CA ASN A 233 -4.21 37.41 -11.69
C ASN A 233 -4.86 38.66 -11.06
N ILE A 234 -4.76 38.82 -9.74
CA ILE A 234 -5.28 40.01 -9.04
C ILE A 234 -4.41 41.23 -9.32
N ASP A 235 -3.10 41.03 -9.41
CA ASP A 235 -2.16 42.13 -9.64
C ASP A 235 -2.26 42.63 -11.08
N ASP A 236 -2.32 41.74 -12.07
CA ASP A 236 -2.55 42.10 -13.48
C ASP A 236 -3.84 42.94 -13.65
N HIS A 237 -4.94 42.51 -13.02
CA HIS A 237 -6.22 43.20 -13.13
C HIS A 237 -6.22 44.59 -12.45
N LYS A 238 -5.40 44.80 -11.41
CA LYS A 238 -5.26 46.12 -10.78
C LYS A 238 -4.46 47.09 -11.66
N GLU A 239 -3.42 46.60 -12.34
CA GLU A 239 -2.63 47.40 -13.28
C GLU A 239 -3.48 47.83 -14.48
N ASP A 240 -4.30 46.92 -15.03
CA ASP A 240 -5.25 47.24 -16.12
C ASP A 240 -6.31 48.27 -15.70
N LEU A 241 -6.82 48.19 -14.47
CA LEU A 241 -7.78 49.19 -13.96
C LEU A 241 -7.13 50.56 -13.73
N ALA A 242 -5.87 50.59 -13.29
CA ALA A 242 -5.15 51.83 -13.06
C ALA A 242 -4.85 52.56 -14.38
N SER A 243 -4.42 51.84 -15.42
CA SER A 243 -4.15 52.42 -16.74
C SER A 243 -5.42 52.99 -17.39
N HIS A 244 -6.55 52.27 -17.33
CA HIS A 244 -7.82 52.78 -17.81
C HIS A 244 -8.29 54.05 -17.09
N HIS A 245 -8.05 54.17 -15.79
CA HIS A 245 -8.43 55.38 -15.04
C HIS A 245 -7.51 56.58 -15.34
N GLU A 246 -6.24 56.34 -15.66
CA GLU A 246 -5.35 57.40 -16.15
C GLU A 246 -5.75 57.86 -17.57
N ASP A 247 -6.07 56.94 -18.47
CA ASP A 247 -6.55 57.25 -19.81
C ASP A 247 -7.85 58.08 -19.77
N GLU A 248 -8.81 57.71 -18.91
CA GLU A 248 -10.06 58.47 -18.72
C GLU A 248 -9.80 59.89 -18.19
N LYS A 249 -8.79 60.07 -17.33
CA LYS A 249 -8.38 61.41 -16.86
C LYS A 249 -7.74 62.22 -17.98
N LEU A 250 -6.90 61.60 -18.80
CA LEU A 250 -6.23 62.27 -19.93
C LEU A 250 -7.23 62.70 -21.01
N GLU A 251 -8.25 61.89 -21.31
CA GLU A 251 -9.34 62.29 -22.21
C GLU A 251 -10.11 63.50 -21.68
N LYS A 252 -10.45 63.51 -20.37
CA LYS A 252 -11.14 64.66 -19.76
C LYS A 252 -10.31 65.93 -19.76
N ILE A 253 -8.99 65.83 -19.69
CA ILE A 253 -8.07 66.98 -19.73
C ILE A 253 -7.91 67.52 -21.15
N ASN A 254 -7.83 66.64 -22.17
CA ASN A 254 -7.60 67.04 -23.57
C ASN A 254 -8.89 67.43 -24.33
N GLY A 255 -10.08 67.10 -23.79
CA GLY A 255 -11.38 67.44 -24.38
C GLY A 255 -11.96 68.81 -23.94
N LEU A 256 -11.18 69.60 -23.19
CA LEU A 256 -11.48 70.97 -22.73
C LEU A 256 -10.58 71.98 -23.45
#